data_AF-A0A7V7JMQ9-F1
#
_entry.id   AF-A0A7V7JMQ9-F1
#
_cell.length_a   1.000
_cell.length_b   1.000
_cell.length_c   1.000
_cell.angle_alpha   90.00
_cell.angle_beta   90.00
_cell.angle_gamma   90.00
#
_symmetry.space_group_name_H-M   'P 1'
#
loop_
_entity.id
_entity.type
_entity.pdbx_description
1 polymer ?
#
loop_
_entity_poly.entity_id
_entity_poly.type
_entity_poly.pdbx_seq_one_letter_code
_entity_poly.pdbx_strand_id
1 'polypeptide(L)'
;MGPFPHHPAVIRRARTRRASSWDQNGANDDCWRIGPGETAVLADIAGPGMITHIHFTTISHDLLDYRDAVLQMYWDGEDAVIEEYEFPSYSA
;
A
#
# COMPACT_ATOMS: atom_id res chain seq x y z
N MET A 1 17.97 -19.56 34.55
CA MET A 1 17.44 -18.45 33.73
C MET A 1 18.54 -18.06 32.74
N GLY A 2 18.57 -18.69 31.56
CA GLY A 2 19.54 -18.34 30.51
C GLY A 2 19.11 -17.07 29.78
N PRO A 3 20.04 -16.31 29.16
CA PRO A 3 19.70 -15.06 28.51
C PRO A 3 18.84 -15.32 27.28
N PHE A 4 17.77 -14.53 27.12
CA PHE A 4 16.98 -14.49 25.89
C PHE A 4 17.89 -14.10 24.71
N PRO A 5 17.78 -14.75 23.53
CA PRO A 5 18.68 -14.46 22.42
C PRO A 5 18.40 -13.04 21.92
N HIS A 6 19.36 -12.14 22.14
CA HIS A 6 19.42 -10.87 21.43
C HIS A 6 19.44 -11.19 19.93
N HIS A 7 18.37 -10.86 19.22
CA HIS A 7 18.32 -11.02 17.77
C HIS A 7 19.43 -10.12 17.18
N PRO A 8 20.53 -10.68 16.65
CA PRO A 8 21.55 -9.83 16.06
C PRO A 8 20.93 -9.17 14.82
N ALA A 9 21.10 -7.85 14.69
CA ALA A 9 20.73 -7.16 13.48
C ALA A 9 21.55 -7.76 12.32
N VAL A 10 20.89 -8.50 11.43
CA VAL A 10 21.52 -9.03 10.23
C VAL A 10 21.81 -7.85 9.31
N ILE A 11 23.07 -7.46 9.19
CA ILE A 11 23.49 -6.41 8.25
C ILE A 11 23.33 -6.97 6.84
N ARG A 12 22.32 -6.47 6.12
CA ARG A 12 22.10 -6.78 4.71
C ARG A 12 22.65 -5.63 3.86
N ARG A 13 23.11 -5.94 2.65
CA ARG A 13 23.37 -4.92 1.61
C ARG A 13 22.04 -4.43 1.02
N ALA A 14 21.16 -3.94 1.87
CA ALA A 14 19.84 -3.41 1.56
C ALA A 14 19.47 -2.34 2.59
N ARG A 15 18.54 -1.46 2.25
CA ARG A 15 18.02 -0.45 3.18
C ARG A 15 16.51 -0.60 3.28
N THR A 16 15.98 -0.58 4.50
CA THR A 16 14.54 -0.50 4.72
C THR A 16 14.04 0.90 4.34
N ARG A 17 12.93 0.94 3.60
CA ARG A 17 12.20 2.17 3.26
C ARG A 17 10.72 1.96 3.53
N ARG A 18 9.97 3.06 3.65
CA ARG A 18 8.53 3.07 3.83
C ARG A 18 7.93 4.26 3.06
N ALA A 19 6.88 3.99 2.31
CA ALA A 19 5.93 5.00 1.83
C ALA A 19 4.63 4.80 2.61
N SER A 20 3.96 5.89 2.99
CA SER A 20 2.70 5.85 3.74
C SER A 20 1.91 7.13 3.50
N SER A 21 0.64 7.13 3.91
CA SER A 21 -0.29 8.26 3.84
C SER A 21 -0.01 9.39 4.84
N TRP A 22 1.20 9.46 5.41
CA TRP A 22 1.50 10.40 6.47
C TRP A 22 1.40 11.86 5.97
N ASP A 23 0.92 12.75 6.82
CA ASP A 23 0.78 14.16 6.51
C ASP A 23 2.14 14.83 6.36
N GLN A 24 2.47 15.23 5.13
CA GLN A 24 3.77 15.82 4.81
C GLN A 24 4.04 17.18 5.48
N ASN A 25 3.02 17.83 6.04
CA ASN A 25 3.16 19.04 6.85
C ASN A 25 3.52 18.72 8.32
N GLY A 26 3.53 17.44 8.70
CA GLY A 26 3.76 16.99 10.06
C GLY A 26 2.56 17.16 10.99
N ALA A 27 1.36 17.41 10.46
CA ALA A 27 0.13 17.36 11.24
C ALA A 27 -0.41 15.92 11.28
N ASN A 28 -1.74 15.75 11.32
CA ASN A 28 -2.37 14.46 11.60
C ASN A 28 -3.40 14.06 10.52
N ASP A 29 -3.34 14.67 9.34
CA ASP A 29 -4.18 14.28 8.22
C ASP A 29 -3.55 13.10 7.46
N ASP A 30 -3.32 12.00 8.17
CA ASP A 30 -2.52 10.84 7.72
C ASP A 30 -3.30 9.90 6.78
N CYS A 31 -4.07 10.45 5.83
CA CYS A 31 -4.87 9.67 4.89
C CYS A 31 -4.85 10.24 3.47
N TRP A 32 -5.09 9.35 2.50
CA TRP A 32 -5.39 9.75 1.13
C TRP A 32 -6.90 9.96 0.98
N ARG A 33 -7.31 11.02 0.28
CA ARG A 33 -8.70 11.22 -0.16
C ARG A 33 -8.73 10.95 -1.66
N ILE A 34 -9.47 9.93 -2.07
CA ILE A 34 -9.59 9.50 -3.46
C ILE A 34 -11.09 9.46 -3.78
N GLY A 35 -11.51 10.28 -4.74
CA GLY A 35 -12.91 10.37 -5.15
C GLY A 35 -13.34 9.23 -6.09
N PRO A 36 -14.65 9.11 -6.39
CA PRO A 36 -15.15 8.15 -7.37
C PRO A 36 -14.50 8.32 -8.75
N GLY A 37 -13.94 7.24 -9.30
CA GLY A 37 -13.25 7.25 -10.59
C GLY A 37 -11.87 7.93 -10.58
N GLU A 38 -11.41 8.43 -9.43
CA GLU A 38 -10.08 8.99 -9.29
C GLU A 38 -9.03 7.88 -9.13
N THR A 39 -7.83 8.13 -9.66
CA THR A 39 -6.67 7.26 -9.47
C THR A 39 -5.56 8.08 -8.83
N ALA A 40 -4.95 7.53 -7.79
CA ALA A 40 -3.85 8.17 -7.07
C ALA A 40 -2.61 7.25 -7.03
N VAL A 41 -1.43 7.84 -7.21
CA VAL A 41 -0.15 7.14 -7.05
C VAL A 41 0.24 7.11 -5.58
N LEU A 42 0.07 5.96 -4.93
CA LEU A 42 0.37 5.80 -3.51
C LEU A 42 1.88 5.69 -3.21
N ALA A 43 2.65 5.17 -4.16
CA ALA A 43 4.10 5.07 -4.09
C ALA A 43 4.69 4.97 -5.51
N ASP A 44 5.69 5.80 -5.80
CA ASP A 44 6.55 5.69 -6.98
C ASP A 44 7.98 5.42 -6.50
N ILE A 45 8.48 4.21 -6.77
CA ILE A 45 9.72 3.69 -6.17
C ILE A 45 10.69 3.32 -7.29
N ALA A 46 11.78 4.08 -7.39
CA ALA A 46 12.85 3.81 -8.35
C ALA A 46 13.89 2.81 -7.81
N GLY A 47 14.38 1.96 -8.72
CA GLY A 47 15.49 1.05 -8.50
C GLY A 47 15.07 -0.32 -7.92
N PRO A 48 16.04 -1.24 -7.78
CA PRO A 48 15.74 -2.61 -7.35
C PRO A 48 15.31 -2.67 -5.89
N GLY A 49 14.30 -3.48 -5.60
CA GLY A 49 13.77 -3.66 -4.25
C GLY A 49 12.80 -4.82 -4.13
N MET A 50 12.29 -5.00 -2.91
CA MET A 50 11.25 -5.97 -2.60
C MET A 50 10.28 -5.34 -1.59
N ILE A 51 8.99 -5.31 -1.93
CA ILE A 51 7.95 -4.94 -0.99
C ILE A 51 7.67 -6.16 -0.11
N THR A 52 7.88 -6.03 1.20
CA THR A 52 7.70 -7.14 2.15
C THR A 52 6.46 -7.00 3.01
N HIS A 53 5.81 -5.84 3.00
CA HIS A 53 4.66 -5.55 3.85
C HIS A 53 3.84 -4.42 3.24
N ILE A 54 2.52 -4.64 3.17
CA ILE A 54 1.53 -3.68 2.70
C ILE A 54 0.39 -3.68 3.72
N HIS A 55 -0.04 -2.50 4.15
CA HIS A 55 -1.14 -2.34 5.08
C HIS A 55 -2.02 -1.17 4.65
N PHE A 56 -3.33 -1.42 4.58
CA PHE A 56 -4.34 -0.43 4.23
C PHE A 56 -5.55 -0.58 5.14
N THR A 57 -6.21 0.53 5.42
CA THR A 57 -7.52 0.60 6.06
C THR A 57 -8.30 1.70 5.35
N THR A 58 -9.58 1.46 5.12
CA THR A 58 -10.50 2.43 4.52
C THR A 58 -11.28 3.12 5.62
N ILE A 59 -11.60 4.39 5.38
CA ILE A 59 -12.48 5.17 6.24
C ILE A 59 -13.68 5.54 5.37
N SER A 60 -14.68 4.67 5.36
CA SER A 60 -15.96 4.91 4.68
C SER A 60 -17.11 4.78 5.66
N HIS A 61 -18.23 5.42 5.32
CA HIS A 61 -19.50 5.23 6.00
C HIS A 61 -20.29 4.03 5.45
N ASP A 62 -19.84 3.45 4.34
CA ASP A 62 -20.44 2.24 3.74
C ASP A 62 -19.80 0.98 4.35
N LEU A 63 -20.63 -0.02 4.64
CA LEU A 63 -20.21 -1.33 5.15
C LEU A 63 -19.56 -2.21 4.06
N LEU A 64 -19.66 -1.84 2.78
CA LEU A 64 -19.14 -2.57 1.62
C LEU A 64 -17.89 -1.92 0.98
N ASP A 65 -17.32 -0.90 1.62
CA ASP A 65 -16.25 -0.03 1.09
C ASP A 65 -14.97 -0.75 0.60
N TYR A 66 -14.71 -1.97 1.07
CA TYR A 66 -13.57 -2.78 0.64
C TYR A 66 -13.59 -3.21 -0.84
N ARG A 67 -14.69 -2.99 -1.56
CA ARG A 67 -14.85 -3.34 -2.98
C ARG A 67 -14.86 -2.15 -3.92
N ASP A 68 -14.78 -0.94 -3.38
CA ASP A 68 -14.94 0.29 -4.17
C ASP A 68 -13.61 0.81 -4.75
N ALA A 69 -12.51 0.11 -4.48
CA ALA A 69 -11.18 0.47 -4.96
C ALA A 69 -10.41 -0.75 -5.48
N VAL A 70 -9.62 -0.52 -6.52
CA VAL A 70 -8.68 -1.50 -7.08
C VAL A 70 -7.26 -1.02 -6.78
N LEU A 71 -6.43 -1.90 -6.23
CA LEU A 71 -5.01 -1.65 -6.06
C LEU A 71 -4.25 -2.14 -7.29
N GLN A 72 -3.67 -1.21 -8.04
CA GLN A 72 -2.83 -1.51 -9.20
C GLN A 72 -1.35 -1.42 -8.82
N MET A 73 -0.55 -2.37 -9.29
CA MET A 73 0.90 -2.39 -9.09
C MET A 73 1.59 -2.67 -10.42
N TYR A 74 2.64 -1.91 -10.70
CA TYR A 74 3.40 -1.94 -11.94
C TYR A 74 4.88 -2.15 -11.60
N TRP A 75 5.57 -2.98 -12.38
CA TRP A 75 6.97 -3.32 -12.15
C TRP A 75 7.79 -3.08 -13.42
N ASP A 76 9.08 -2.76 -13.25
CA ASP A 76 10.07 -2.70 -14.32
C ASP A 76 9.69 -1.85 -15.57
N GLY A 77 8.85 -0.83 -15.37
CA GLY A 77 8.40 0.10 -16.42
C GLY A 77 7.31 -0.47 -17.32
N GLU A 78 6.62 -1.53 -16.91
CA GLU A 78 5.46 -2.05 -17.62
C GLU A 78 4.23 -1.16 -17.39
N ASP A 79 3.50 -0.86 -18.46
CA ASP A 79 2.21 -0.16 -18.42
C ASP A 79 1.03 -1.13 -18.19
N ALA A 80 1.30 -2.45 -18.15
CA ALA A 80 0.27 -3.47 -18.00
C ALA A 80 -0.11 -3.67 -16.53
N VAL A 81 -1.37 -3.44 -16.21
CA VAL A 81 -1.96 -3.89 -14.95
C VAL A 81 -2.14 -5.41 -15.01
N ILE A 82 -1.72 -6.14 -13.98
CA ILE A 82 -2.22 -7.49 -13.74
C ILE A 82 -3.64 -7.33 -13.17
N GLU A 83 -4.63 -7.18 -14.06
CA GLU A 83 -6.04 -7.19 -13.66
C GLU A 83 -6.56 -8.63 -13.64
N GLU A 84 -6.99 -9.09 -12.48
CA GLU A 84 -8.01 -10.13 -12.40
C GLU A 84 -8.97 -9.79 -11.26
N TYR A 85 -10.07 -9.08 -11.57
CA TYR A 85 -11.35 -9.28 -10.89
C TYR A 85 -12.53 -8.69 -11.66
N GLU A 86 -13.39 -9.54 -12.22
CA GLU A 86 -14.72 -9.16 -12.69
C GLU A 86 -15.66 -9.18 -11.47
N PHE A 87 -15.98 -8.00 -10.91
CA PHE A 87 -17.02 -7.92 -9.89
C PHE A 87 -18.40 -8.04 -10.56
N PRO A 88 -19.22 -9.06 -10.23
CA PRO A 88 -20.56 -9.14 -10.77
C PRO A 88 -21.37 -7.94 -10.27
N SER A 89 -22.02 -7.24 -11.20
CA SER A 89 -22.95 -6.16 -10.88
C SER A 89 -24.06 -6.69 -9.98
N TYR A 90 -24.14 -6.21 -8.75
CA TYR A 90 -25.38 -6.33 -7.98
C TYR A 90 -26.23 -5.09 -8.26
N SER A 91 -27.34 -5.28 -8.97
CA SER A 91 -28.38 -4.27 -9.05
C SER A 91 -29.03 -4.09 -7.68
N ALA A 92 -29.18 -2.85 -7.23
CA ALA A 92 -30.02 -2.48 -6.09
C ALA A 92 -31.48 -2.88 -6.31
#